data_AF-A0AAU9T1K2-F1
#
_entry.id   AF-A0AAU9T1K2-F1
#
_cell.length_a   1.000
_cell.length_b   1.000
_cell.length_c   1.000
_cell.angle_alpha   90.00
_cell.angle_beta   90.00
_cell.angle_gamma   90.00
#
_symmetry.space_group_name_H-M   'P 1'
#
loop_
_entity.id
_entity.type
_entity.pdbx_description
1 polymer ?
#
loop_
_entity_poly.entity_id
_entity_poly.type
_entity_poly.pdbx_seq_one_letter_code
_entity_poly.pdbx_strand_id
1 'polypeptide(L)'
;MPTRIFSLPFIVIPKYKYKFLKATTANIPGNVVRENRGSKMTIGRGGMLKVRHLVLVAKALAPHVESAGYQPPSRIAFIEFFVKPEEPSD
;
A
#
# COMPACT_ATOMS: atom_id res chain seq x y z
N MET A 1 14.09 7.64 48.80
CA MET A 1 13.49 8.02 47.51
C MET A 1 13.88 6.97 46.48
N PRO A 2 12.99 6.08 46.01
CA PRO A 2 13.38 5.08 45.03
C PRO A 2 13.37 5.68 43.62
N THR A 3 14.50 5.59 42.93
CA THR A 3 14.68 6.03 41.55
C THR A 3 13.92 5.08 40.62
N ARG A 4 12.84 5.55 40.00
CA ARG A 4 12.16 4.79 38.95
C ARG A 4 13.06 4.75 37.72
N ILE A 5 13.65 3.58 37.47
CA ILE A 5 14.32 3.26 36.21
C ILE A 5 13.21 3.14 35.16
N PHE A 6 13.12 4.12 34.25
CA PHE A 6 12.28 4.00 33.06
C PHE A 6 12.97 3.04 32.08
N SER A 7 12.58 1.77 32.13
CA SER A 7 12.85 0.85 31.02
C SER A 7 12.05 1.36 29.81
N LEU A 8 12.75 1.97 28.84
CA LEU A 8 12.17 2.19 27.53
C LEU A 8 11.95 0.81 26.90
N PRO A 9 10.74 0.47 26.43
CA PRO A 9 10.55 -0.77 25.70
C PRO A 9 11.49 -0.76 24.50
N PHE A 10 12.27 -1.82 24.33
CA PHE A 10 13.11 -2.00 23.15
C PHE A 10 12.27 -1.72 21.91
N ILE A 11 12.63 -0.68 21.15
CA ILE A 11 11.96 -0.37 19.89
C ILE A 11 12.40 -1.44 18.90
N VAL A 12 11.56 -2.45 18.70
CA VAL A 12 11.79 -3.45 17.65
C VAL A 12 11.40 -2.83 16.32
N ILE A 13 12.39 -2.59 15.45
CA ILE A 13 12.17 -2.13 14.08
C ILE A 13 11.95 -3.37 13.20
N PRO A 14 10.75 -3.59 12.64
CA PRO A 14 10.50 -4.73 11.78
C PRO A 14 11.30 -4.62 10.48
N LYS A 15 11.98 -5.71 10.12
CA LYS A 15 12.69 -5.85 8.84
C LYS A 15 11.78 -6.55 7.83
N TYR A 16 11.93 -6.25 6.55
CA TYR A 16 11.14 -6.87 5.49
C TYR A 16 12.04 -7.25 4.31
N LYS A 17 11.76 -8.39 3.67
CA LYS A 17 12.48 -8.77 2.44
C LYS A 17 12.15 -7.79 1.33
N TYR A 18 13.20 -7.20 0.74
CA TYR A 18 13.06 -6.24 -0.35
C TYR A 18 12.23 -6.77 -1.53
N LYS A 19 12.32 -8.07 -1.86
CA LYS A 19 11.52 -8.66 -2.95
C LYS A 19 10.00 -8.51 -2.74
N PHE A 20 9.53 -8.54 -1.50
CA PHE A 20 8.10 -8.35 -1.19
C PHE A 20 7.72 -6.87 -1.18
N LEU A 21 8.61 -5.99 -0.71
CA LEU A 21 8.41 -4.53 -0.82
C LEU A 21 8.37 -4.09 -2.29
N LYS A 22 9.27 -4.62 -3.12
CA LYS A 22 9.28 -4.36 -4.56
C LYS A 22 8.01 -4.85 -5.24
N ALA A 23 7.45 -5.98 -4.81
CA ALA A 23 6.20 -6.50 -5.36
C ALA A 23 5.00 -5.56 -5.07
N THR A 24 5.01 -4.79 -3.98
CA THR A 24 3.89 -3.87 -3.68
C THR A 24 3.83 -2.69 -4.66
N THR A 25 4.94 -2.31 -5.28
CA THR A 25 4.98 -1.22 -6.26
C THR A 25 5.05 -1.72 -7.71
N ALA A 26 5.70 -2.85 -7.97
CA ALA A 26 5.90 -3.38 -9.32
C ALA A 26 4.67 -4.10 -9.91
N ASN A 27 3.79 -4.67 -9.08
CA ASN A 27 2.59 -5.37 -9.56
C ASN A 27 1.38 -4.44 -9.73
N ILE A 28 1.56 -3.12 -9.62
CA ILE A 28 0.49 -2.16 -9.88
C ILE A 28 0.35 -2.03 -11.41
N PRO A 29 -0.84 -2.27 -11.98
CA PRO A 29 -1.07 -2.13 -13.43
C PRO A 29 -0.63 -0.74 -13.93
N GLY A 30 0.02 -0.65 -15.10
CA GLY A 30 0.59 0.62 -15.59
C GLY A 30 -0.42 1.77 -15.77
N ASN A 31 -1.67 1.45 -16.11
CA ASN A 31 -2.79 2.41 -16.12
C ASN A 31 -3.13 2.94 -14.72
N VAL A 32 -3.01 2.08 -13.71
CA VAL A 32 -3.21 2.38 -12.30
C VAL A 32 -2.03 3.17 -11.71
N VAL A 33 -0.80 2.98 -12.21
CA VAL A 33 0.39 3.76 -11.80
C VAL A 33 0.27 5.23 -12.23
N ARG A 34 -0.22 5.50 -13.46
CA ARG A 34 -0.46 6.88 -13.93
C ARG A 34 -1.54 7.63 -13.15
N GLU A 35 -2.47 6.90 -12.55
CA GLU A 35 -3.62 7.43 -11.82
C GLU A 35 -3.48 7.29 -10.29
N ASN A 36 -2.30 6.91 -9.81
CA ASN A 36 -2.03 6.76 -8.38
C ASN A 36 -1.97 8.14 -7.71
N ARG A 37 -2.95 8.45 -6.86
CA ARG A 37 -3.01 9.73 -6.12
C ARG A 37 -2.25 9.70 -4.80
N GLY A 38 -1.61 8.59 -4.47
CA GLY A 38 -0.83 8.44 -3.25
C GLY A 38 -0.81 7.00 -2.74
N SER A 39 0.23 6.70 -1.98
CA SER A 39 0.42 5.40 -1.33
C SER A 39 0.60 5.63 0.17
N LYS A 40 -0.16 4.90 0.99
CA LYS A 40 -0.06 4.94 2.45
C LYS A 40 0.53 3.64 2.97
N MET A 41 1.52 3.75 3.84
CA MET A 41 2.14 2.62 4.51
C MET A 41 1.81 2.67 6.00
N THR A 42 1.44 1.53 6.57
CA THR A 42 1.07 1.40 7.99
C THR A 42 1.63 0.10 8.55
N ILE A 43 2.24 0.16 9.73
CA ILE A 43 2.74 -1.03 10.43
C ILE A 43 1.70 -1.40 11.48
N GLY A 44 1.10 -2.58 11.32
CA GLY A 44 0.13 -3.14 12.26
C GLY A 44 0.78 -3.80 13.47
N ARG A 45 -0.05 -4.36 14.36
CA ARG A 45 0.42 -5.20 15.46
C ARG A 45 1.19 -6.40 14.90
N GLY A 46 2.27 -6.80 15.57
CA GLY A 46 3.15 -7.88 15.12
C GLY A 46 4.05 -7.53 13.93
N GLY A 47 4.19 -6.24 13.59
CA GLY A 47 5.11 -5.78 12.55
C GLY A 47 4.62 -6.04 11.12
N MET A 48 3.34 -6.35 10.92
CA MET A 48 2.77 -6.52 9.58
C MET A 48 2.72 -5.19 8.83
N LEU A 49 3.36 -5.11 7.66
CA LEU A 49 3.30 -3.93 6.82
C LEU A 49 2.07 -3.99 5.92
N LYS A 50 1.19 -3.01 6.04
CA LYS A 50 0.08 -2.75 5.13
C LYS A 50 0.44 -1.60 4.20
N VAL A 51 0.47 -1.85 2.90
CA VAL A 51 0.63 -0.84 1.86
C VAL A 51 -0.70 -0.67 1.13
N ARG A 52 -1.19 0.56 1.06
CA ARG A 52 -2.46 0.91 0.41
C ARG A 52 -2.22 1.95 -0.66
N HIS A 53 -2.51 1.60 -1.91
CA HIS A 53 -2.44 2.50 -3.04
C HIS A 53 -3.82 3.05 -3.35
N LEU A 54 -3.96 4.37 -3.38
CA LEU A 54 -5.18 5.06 -3.83
C LEU A 54 -5.09 5.24 -5.35
N VAL A 55 -6.06 4.71 -6.07
CA VAL A 55 -6.02 4.67 -7.53
C VAL A 55 -7.32 5.18 -8.11
N LEU A 56 -7.23 5.89 -9.23
CA LEU A 56 -8.40 6.10 -10.08
C LEU A 56 -8.49 4.95 -11.09
N VAL A 57 -9.72 4.56 -11.39
CA VAL A 57 -10.04 3.51 -12.35
C VAL A 57 -10.87 4.18 -13.43
N ALA A 58 -10.23 4.45 -14.57
CA ALA A 58 -10.93 4.73 -15.82
C ALA A 58 -11.67 3.46 -16.27
N LYS A 59 -12.94 3.60 -16.64
CA LYS A 59 -13.68 2.48 -17.25
C LYS A 59 -13.07 2.23 -18.63
N ALA A 60 -12.64 0.99 -18.90
CA ALA A 60 -12.24 0.59 -20.25
C ALA A 60 -13.40 0.92 -21.20
N LEU A 61 -13.17 1.83 -22.15
CA LEU A 61 -14.14 2.14 -23.19
C LEU A 61 -14.32 0.86 -24.01
N ALA A 62 -15.49 0.23 -23.91
CA ALA A 62 -15.86 -0.82 -24.84
C ALA A 62 -15.79 -0.26 -26.26
N PRO A 63 -15.35 -1.04 -27.27
CA PRO A 63 -15.37 -0.56 -28.63
C PRO A 63 -16.84 -0.35 -29.03
N HIS A 64 -17.15 0.87 -29.46
CA HIS A 64 -18.42 1.28 -30.08
C HIS A 64 -19.56 1.66 -29.11
N VAL A 65 -19.92 2.95 -29.07
CA VAL A 65 -21.11 3.51 -29.74
C VAL A 65 -21.03 5.04 -29.58
N GLU A 66 -21.06 5.72 -30.72
CA GLU A 66 -21.22 7.18 -30.81
C GLU A 66 -22.50 7.61 -30.09
N SER A 67 -22.37 8.21 -28.92
CA SER A 67 -23.48 8.97 -28.33
C SER A 67 -22.95 10.02 -27.36
N ALA A 68 -23.02 11.27 -27.82
CA ALA A 68 -23.01 12.50 -27.04
C ALA A 68 -22.12 12.53 -25.78
N GLY A 69 -20.85 12.91 -25.93
CA GLY A 69 -20.08 13.77 -25.00
C GLY A 69 -19.89 13.39 -23.52
N TYR A 70 -20.55 12.36 -22.99
CA TYR A 70 -20.49 11.99 -21.58
C TYR A 70 -19.38 10.97 -21.34
N GLN A 71 -18.19 11.46 -20.99
CA GLN A 71 -17.18 10.61 -20.36
C GLN A 71 -17.70 10.18 -18.97
N PRO A 72 -17.84 8.87 -18.68
CA PRO A 72 -18.25 8.42 -17.36
C PRO A 72 -17.17 8.78 -16.31
N PRO A 73 -17.56 9.21 -15.10
CA PRO A 73 -16.60 9.67 -14.09
C PRO A 73 -15.65 8.56 -13.63
N SER A 74 -14.36 8.89 -13.48
CA SER A 74 -13.34 8.00 -12.91
C SER A 74 -13.74 7.55 -11.51
N ARG A 75 -13.61 6.25 -11.21
CA ARG A 75 -13.93 5.67 -9.90
C ARG A 75 -12.69 5.61 -9.02
N ILE A 76 -12.83 5.89 -7.73
CA ILE A 76 -11.74 5.74 -6.76
C ILE A 76 -11.74 4.29 -6.26
N ALA A 77 -10.58 3.64 -6.25
CA ALA A 77 -10.38 2.32 -5.69
C ALA A 77 -9.09 2.26 -4.84
N PHE A 78 -8.95 1.18 -4.07
CA PHE A 78 -7.76 0.90 -3.27
C PHE A 78 -7.20 -0.47 -3.59
N ILE A 79 -5.87 -0.53 -3.77
CA ILE A 79 -5.13 -1.79 -3.84
C ILE A 79 -4.35 -1.93 -2.54
N GLU A 80 -4.55 -3.05 -1.85
CA GLU A 80 -3.93 -3.31 -0.55
C GLU A 80 -2.98 -4.51 -0.61
N PHE A 81 -1.76 -4.32 -0.10
CA PHE A 81 -0.76 -5.37 0.08
C PHE A 81 -0.47 -5.54 1.56
N PHE A 82 -0.26 -6.78 1.98
CA PHE A 82 0.12 -7.16 3.34
C PHE A 82 1.44 -7.94 3.28
N VAL A 83 2.46 -7.44 3.98
CA VAL A 83 3.80 -8.00 3.98
C VAL A 83 4.20 -8.36 5.41
N LYS A 84 4.42 -9.65 5.64
CA LYS A 84 4.90 -10.16 6.93
C LYS A 84 6.35 -9.71 7.15
N PRO A 85 6.73 -9.27 8.36
CA PRO A 85 8.12 -8.95 8.68
C PRO A 85 8.98 -10.22 8.66
N GLU A 86 10.29 -10.04 8.56
CA GLU A 86 11.26 -11.10 8.79
C GLU A 86 11.28 -11.47 10.27
N GLU A 87 11.43 -12.77 10.53
CA GLU A 87 11.72 -13.27 11.88
C GLU A 87 13.11 -12.75 12.30
N PRO A 88 13.30 -12.39 13.58
CA PRO A 88 14.62 -12.01 14.07
C PRO A 88 15.58 -13.18 13.86
N SER A 89 16.73 -12.91 13.26
CA SER A 89 17.86 -13.83 13.28
C SER A 89 18.49 -13.78 14.67
N ASP A 90 18.43 -14.88 15.41
CA ASP A 90 19.18 -15.09 16.68
C ASP A 90 20.69 -14.89 16.50
#